data_AF-A0A3B9HMZ8-F1
#
_entry.id   AF-A0A3B9HMZ8-F1
#
_cell.length_a   1.000
_cell.length_b   1.000
_cell.length_c   1.000
_cell.angle_alpha   90.00
_cell.angle_beta   90.00
_cell.angle_gamma   90.00
#
_symmetry.space_group_name_H-M   'P 1'
#
loop_
_entity.id
_entity.type
_entity.pdbx_description
1 polymer ?
#
loop_
_entity_poly.entity_id
_entity_poly.type
_entity_poly.pdbx_seq_one_letter_code
_entity_poly.pdbx_strand_id
1 'polypeptide(L)'
;NFAEWLGDKLFMRTYERGVEDETLSCGTGVTAAALSLAAELHWPAGAHRISVDTPGGTLRVHFTLEDDGSYRDIWLTGPARHVYSGTIRPAGLY
;
A
#
# COMPACT_ATOMS: atom_id res chain seq x y z
N ASN A 1 -10.28 -5.05 -4.73
CA ASN A 1 -8.84 -5.30 -4.47
C ASN A 1 -8.58 -6.78 -4.56
N PHE A 2 -7.53 -7.15 -5.28
CA PHE A 2 -7.08 -8.54 -5.46
C PHE A 2 -5.66 -8.62 -4.90
N ALA A 3 -5.40 -9.57 -4.01
CA ALA A 3 -4.11 -9.75 -3.36
C ALA A 3 -3.72 -11.23 -3.36
N GLU A 4 -2.45 -11.51 -3.61
CA GLU A 4 -1.88 -12.85 -3.63
C GLU A 4 -0.59 -12.86 -2.82
N TRP A 5 -0.47 -13.81 -1.88
CA TRP A 5 0.76 -14.04 -1.12
C TRP A 5 1.67 -15.00 -1.87
N LEU A 6 2.86 -14.53 -2.23
CA LEU A 6 3.84 -15.28 -3.01
C LEU A 6 4.89 -16.00 -2.15
N GLY A 7 4.77 -15.94 -0.82
CA GLY A 7 5.68 -16.56 0.15
C GLY A 7 6.67 -15.59 0.80
N ASP A 8 7.07 -14.53 0.10
CA ASP A 8 7.98 -13.48 0.59
C ASP A 8 7.45 -12.05 0.39
N LYS A 9 6.49 -11.88 -0.52
CA LYS A 9 5.86 -10.61 -0.85
C LYS A 9 4.40 -10.79 -1.26
N LEU A 10 3.64 -9.69 -1.18
CA LEU A 10 2.31 -9.61 -1.75
C LEU A 10 2.37 -9.09 -3.18
N PHE A 11 1.59 -9.67 -4.08
CA PHE A 11 1.23 -9.03 -5.33
C PHE A 11 -0.20 -8.49 -5.23
N MET A 12 -0.44 -7.25 -5.67
CA MET A 12 -1.73 -6.60 -5.51
C MET A 12 -2.17 -5.83 -6.75
N ARG A 13 -3.47 -5.94 -7.07
CA ARG A 13 -4.20 -5.08 -8.00
C ARG A 13 -5.35 -4.38 -7.27
N THR A 14 -5.55 -3.11 -7.58
CA THR A 14 -6.55 -2.27 -6.91
C THR A 14 -7.62 -1.85 -7.90
N TYR A 15 -8.86 -1.87 -7.45
CA TYR A 15 -9.99 -1.28 -8.16
C TYR A 15 -10.54 -0.16 -7.28
N GLU A 16 -10.62 1.05 -7.83
CA GLU A 16 -10.85 2.25 -7.03
C GLU A 16 -12.20 2.88 -7.35
N ARG A 17 -13.10 2.87 -6.36
CA ARG A 17 -14.40 3.54 -6.44
C ARG A 17 -14.20 5.03 -6.71
N GLY A 18 -14.90 5.58 -7.70
CA GLY A 18 -14.73 6.95 -8.19
C GLY A 18 -13.83 7.08 -9.41
N VAL A 19 -12.94 6.11 -9.66
CA VAL A 19 -12.32 5.89 -10.98
C VAL A 19 -13.16 4.88 -11.78
N GLU A 20 -13.80 3.95 -11.06
CA GLU A 20 -14.58 2.84 -11.61
C GLU A 20 -13.75 1.91 -12.52
N ASP A 21 -12.43 1.86 -12.30
CA ASP A 21 -11.46 1.03 -13.00
C ASP A 21 -10.27 0.65 -12.08
N GLU A 22 -9.38 -0.19 -12.59
CA GLU A 22 -8.11 -0.46 -11.95
C GLU A 22 -7.16 0.75 -12.02
N THR A 23 -6.58 1.10 -10.87
CA THR A 23 -5.51 2.08 -10.79
C THR A 23 -4.16 1.37 -10.60
N LEU A 24 -3.06 2.03 -10.98
CA LEU A 24 -1.74 1.41 -10.93
C LEU A 24 -1.30 1.04 -9.50
N SER A 25 -1.76 1.80 -8.51
CA SER A 25 -1.46 1.56 -7.10
C SER A 25 -2.44 2.32 -6.21
N CYS A 26 -2.72 1.78 -5.02
CA CYS A 26 -3.46 2.46 -3.97
C CYS A 26 -2.76 2.21 -2.63
N GLY A 27 -2.19 3.26 -2.04
CA GLY A 27 -1.41 3.13 -0.80
C GLY A 27 -2.22 2.61 0.39
N THR A 28 -3.46 3.08 0.53
CA THR A 28 -4.37 2.60 1.59
C THR A 28 -4.71 1.12 1.40
N GLY A 29 -5.00 0.69 0.16
CA GLY A 29 -5.27 -0.70 -0.15
C GLY A 29 -4.08 -1.61 0.14
N VAL A 30 -2.88 -1.18 -0.25
CA VAL A 30 -1.62 -1.88 0.02
C VAL A 30 -1.37 -2.05 1.52
N THR A 31 -1.60 -0.99 2.30
CA THR A 31 -1.45 -1.04 3.76
C THR A 31 -2.44 -2.01 4.37
N ALA A 32 -3.72 -1.96 3.96
CA ALA A 32 -4.73 -2.88 4.46
C ALA A 32 -4.41 -4.34 4.12
N ALA A 33 -3.99 -4.64 2.89
CA ALA A 33 -3.63 -6.00 2.48
C ALA A 33 -2.44 -6.56 3.29
N ALA A 34 -1.43 -5.75 3.55
CA ALA A 34 -0.27 -6.14 4.35
C ALA A 34 -0.65 -6.50 5.80
N LEU A 35 -1.47 -5.69 6.45
CA LEU A 35 -1.92 -5.96 7.83
C LEU A 35 -2.87 -7.18 7.88
N SER A 36 -3.77 -7.32 6.91
CA SER A 36 -4.65 -8.49 6.81
C SER A 36 -3.86 -9.79 6.63
N LEU A 37 -2.80 -9.77 5.82
CA LEU A 37 -1.93 -10.93 5.64
C LEU A 37 -1.25 -11.33 6.96
N ALA A 38 -0.73 -10.36 7.71
CA ALA A 38 -0.07 -10.63 8.99
C ALA A 38 -1.02 -11.29 10.00
N ALA A 39 -2.28 -10.84 10.03
CA ALA A 39 -3.33 -11.47 10.83
C ALA A 39 -3.66 -12.89 10.34
N GLU A 40 -3.86 -13.07 9.03
CA GLU A 40 -4.19 -14.37 8.43
C GLU A 40 -3.10 -15.43 8.66
N LEU A 41 -1.84 -15.03 8.53
CA LEU A 41 -0.68 -15.89 8.76
C LEU A 41 -0.25 -15.98 10.23
N HIS A 42 -0.99 -15.35 11.15
CA HIS A 42 -0.73 -15.38 12.60
C HIS A 42 0.72 -15.02 12.95
N TRP A 43 1.21 -13.92 12.40
CA TRP A 43 2.58 -13.47 12.69
C TRP A 43 2.76 -13.16 14.17
N PRO A 44 3.96 -13.40 14.72
CA PRO A 44 4.24 -13.09 16.13
C PRO A 44 4.26 -11.58 16.36
N ALA A 45 4.06 -11.15 17.60
CA ALA A 45 4.27 -9.76 17.99
C ALA A 45 5.70 -9.29 17.65
N GLY A 46 5.84 -8.00 17.35
CA GLY A 46 7.10 -7.37 16.97
C GLY A 46 7.03 -6.53 15.71
N ALA A 47 8.19 -6.01 15.30
CA ALA A 47 8.32 -5.18 14.11
C ALA A 47 8.38 -6.04 12.83
N HIS A 48 7.53 -5.69 11.87
CA HIS A 48 7.38 -6.39 10.60
C HIS A 48 7.55 -5.44 9.42
N ARG A 49 7.94 -6.03 8.29
CA ARG A 49 8.04 -5.34 7.00
C ARG A 49 7.61 -6.25 5.87
N ILE A 50 6.68 -5.77 5.06
CA ILE A 50 6.15 -6.51 3.91
C ILE A 50 6.39 -5.71 2.64
N SER A 51 6.91 -6.37 1.61
CA SER A 51 6.98 -5.81 0.26
C SER A 51 5.68 -6.13 -0.48
N VAL A 52 5.13 -5.15 -1.17
CA VAL A 52 3.90 -5.28 -1.96
C VAL A 52 4.17 -4.77 -3.37
N ASP A 53 4.10 -5.66 -4.35
CA ASP A 53 4.24 -5.33 -5.75
C ASP A 53 2.88 -4.94 -6.33
N THR A 54 2.79 -3.75 -6.91
CA THR A 54 1.63 -3.30 -7.70
C THR A 54 2.07 -2.91 -9.11
N PRO A 55 1.14 -2.77 -10.08
CA PRO A 55 1.49 -2.30 -11.43
C PRO A 55 2.22 -0.94 -11.45
N GLY A 56 1.96 -0.08 -10.48
CA GLY A 56 2.60 1.24 -10.31
C GLY A 56 3.96 1.23 -9.62
N GLY A 57 4.46 0.05 -9.21
CA GLY A 57 5.75 -0.13 -8.57
C GLY A 57 5.65 -0.82 -7.20
N THR A 58 6.81 -1.17 -6.65
CA THR A 58 6.90 -1.83 -5.35
C THR A 58 6.78 -0.83 -4.20
N LEU A 59 5.91 -1.16 -3.25
CA LEU A 59 5.72 -0.45 -1.99
C LEU A 59 6.18 -1.35 -0.83
N ARG A 60 6.46 -0.72 0.32
CA ARG A 60 6.80 -1.42 1.57
C ARG A 60 5.97 -0.89 2.71
N VAL A 61 5.30 -1.79 3.41
CA VAL A 61 4.55 -1.50 4.63
C VAL A 61 5.37 -1.98 5.82
N HIS A 62 5.62 -1.09 6.76
CA HIS A 62 6.24 -1.39 8.05
C HIS A 62 5.21 -1.18 9.15
N PHE A 63 5.23 -2.02 10.16
CA PHE A 63 4.36 -1.88 11.33
C PHE A 63 4.93 -2.67 12.51
N THR A 64 4.48 -2.34 13.71
CA THR A 64 4.66 -3.15 14.91
C THR A 64 3.34 -3.85 15.22
N LEU A 65 3.36 -5.17 15.34
CA LEU A 65 2.24 -5.97 15.86
C LEU A 65 2.42 -6.13 17.37
N GLU A 66 1.44 -5.72 18.15
CA GLU A 66 1.44 -5.82 19.61
C GLU A 66 0.90 -7.18 20.08
N ASP A 67 1.19 -7.57 21.31
CA ASP A 67 0.70 -8.83 21.91
C ASP A 67 -0.84 -8.90 22.00
N ASP A 68 -1.51 -7.75 22.05
CA ASP A 68 -2.98 -7.65 22.04
C ASP A 68 -3.61 -7.73 20.64
N GLY A 69 -2.79 -7.93 19.61
CA GLY A 69 -3.19 -8.02 18.21
C GLY A 69 -3.39 -6.66 17.53
N SER A 70 -3.15 -5.53 18.22
CA SER A 70 -3.20 -4.20 17.63
C SER A 70 -1.95 -3.88 16.81
N TYR A 71 -2.10 -2.96 15.85
CA TYR A 71 -1.00 -2.50 14.99
C TYR A 71 -0.61 -1.06 15.36
N ARG A 72 0.70 -0.80 15.45
CA ARG A 72 1.27 0.54 15.68
C ARG A 72 2.37 0.85 14.68
N ASP A 73 2.78 2.12 14.66
CA ASP A 73 3.89 2.62 13.84
C ASP A 73 3.80 2.17 12.38
N ILE A 74 2.62 2.35 11.78
CA ILE A 74 2.36 1.91 10.41
C ILE A 74 2.94 2.94 9.44
N TRP A 75 3.95 2.52 8.65
CA TRP A 75 4.57 3.33 7.62
C TRP A 75 4.39 2.69 6.25
N LEU A 76 3.95 3.48 5.28
CA LEU A 76 3.97 3.12 3.87
C LEU A 76 5.11 3.88 3.18
N THR A 77 6.00 3.13 2.53
CA THR A 77 7.13 3.69 1.80
C THR A 77 7.16 3.19 0.36
N GLY A 78 7.59 4.05 -0.55
CA GLY A 78 7.63 3.76 -1.98
C GLY A 78 8.47 4.79 -2.74
N PRO A 79 8.81 4.51 -4.00
CA PRO A 79 9.54 5.45 -4.83
C PRO A 79 8.67 6.67 -5.15
N ALA A 80 9.27 7.86 -5.14
CA ALA A 80 8.68 9.09 -5.65
C ALA A 80 9.57 9.64 -6.77
N ARG A 81 8.96 10.01 -7.90
CA ARG A 81 9.67 10.60 -9.04
C ARG A 81 9.04 11.95 -9.38
N HIS A 82 9.86 13.00 -9.37
CA HIS A 82 9.45 14.29 -9.92
C HIS A 82 9.35 14.19 -11.44
N VAL A 83 8.14 14.35 -11.99
CA VAL A 83 7.87 14.16 -13.43
C VAL A 83 7.77 15.47 -14.20
N TYR A 84 7.34 16.55 -13.56
CA TYR A 84 7.14 17.85 -14.21
C TYR A 84 7.07 18.96 -13.18
N SER A 85 7.43 20.18 -13.59
CA SER A 85 7.20 21.41 -12.83
C SER A 85 6.61 22.48 -13.75
N GLY A 86 5.65 23.25 -13.26
CA GLY A 86 4.98 24.30 -14.03
C GLY A 86 4.08 25.19 -13.17
N THR A 87 3.33 26.08 -13.82
CA THR A 87 2.40 27.01 -13.16
C THR A 87 1.00 26.83 -13.72
N ILE A 88 -0.02 26.77 -12.86
CA ILE A 88 -1.43 26.74 -13.25
C ILE A 88 -2.02 28.15 -13.06
N ARG A 89 -2.68 28.70 -14.08
CA ARG A 89 -3.36 29.99 -13.98
C ARG A 89 -4.80 29.80 -13.49
N PRO A 90 -5.37 30.73 -12.71
CA PRO A 90 -6.73 30.61 -12.17
C PRO A 90 -7.82 30.37 -13.21
N ALA A 91 -7.68 30.95 -14.42
CA ALA A 91 -8.64 30.78 -15.51
C ALA A 91 -8.75 29.35 -16.09
N GLY A 92 -7.82 28.45 -15.74
CA GLY A 92 -7.82 27.05 -16.17
C GLY A 92 -8.20 26.06 -15.07
N LEU A 93 -8.77 26.52 -13.96
CA LEU A 93 -9.23 25.69 -12.84
C LEU A 93 -10.73 25.35 -12.91
N TYR A 94 -11.40 25.67 -14.02
CA TYR A 94 -12.81 25.39 -14.28
C TYR A 94 -12.99 24.74 -15.64
#